data_AF-A0A918ECV4-F1
#
_entry.id   AF-A0A918ECV4-F1
#
_cell.length_a   1.000
_cell.length_b   1.000
_cell.length_c   1.000
_cell.angle_alpha   90.00
_cell.angle_beta   90.00
_cell.angle_gamma   90.00
#
_symmetry.space_group_name_H-M   'P 1'
#
loop_
_entity.id
_entity.type
_entity.pdbx_description
1 polymer ?
#
loop_
_entity_poly.entity_id
_entity_poly.type
_entity_poly.pdbx_seq_one_letter_code
_entity_poly.pdbx_strand_id
1 'polypeptide(L)'
;MFELSDAALCADGPVTSLVELSLTPEHRRGHGTLYQALNQGRIDTDRFRGIVARQPIPRDDDGRVMPAIDISHWLRPDADTSPQRLFRHTYGRGKGRPSPGDPRLALLLRRRAGTGSQLLDRVAGRCAGRPGG
;
A
#
# COMPACT_ATOMS: atom_id res chain seq x y z
N MET A 1 -5.43 1.95 20.95
CA MET A 1 -4.58 1.38 19.90
C MET A 1 -5.03 0.00 19.49
N PHE A 2 -5.08 -0.99 20.39
CA PHE A 2 -5.53 -2.35 20.01
C PHE A 2 -6.89 -2.38 19.30
N GLU A 3 -7.93 -1.77 19.87
CA GLU A 3 -9.26 -1.70 19.24
C GLU A 3 -9.24 -1.03 17.86
N LEU A 4 -8.46 0.05 17.68
CA LEU A 4 -8.32 0.74 16.39
C LEU A 4 -7.58 -0.12 15.35
N SER A 5 -6.55 -0.86 15.78
CA SER A 5 -5.82 -1.78 14.90
C SER A 5 -6.71 -2.95 14.48
N ASP A 6 -7.50 -3.48 15.39
CA ASP A 6 -8.44 -4.57 15.12
C ASP A 6 -9.53 -4.12 14.14
N ALA A 7 -10.16 -2.97 14.41
CA ALA A 7 -11.11 -2.32 13.50
C ALA A 7 -10.54 -2.10 12.09
N ALA A 8 -9.30 -1.65 11.98
CA ALA A 8 -8.66 -1.41 10.68
C ALA A 8 -8.32 -2.70 9.93
N LEU A 9 -8.03 -3.81 10.64
CA LEU A 9 -7.72 -5.11 10.04
C LEU A 9 -8.98 -5.90 9.69
N CYS A 10 -10.08 -5.69 10.43
CA CYS A 10 -11.38 -6.33 10.21
C CYS A 10 -12.30 -5.54 9.27
N ALA A 11 -11.91 -4.33 8.86
CA ALA A 11 -12.68 -3.53 7.90
C ALA A 11 -12.80 -4.25 6.54
N ASP A 12 -14.00 -4.22 5.98
CA ASP A 12 -14.28 -4.77 4.65
C ASP A 12 -13.67 -3.88 3.55
N GLY A 13 -12.38 -4.08 3.30
CA GLY A 13 -11.63 -3.40 2.24
C GLY A 13 -10.89 -2.14 2.72
N PRO A 14 -10.51 -1.25 1.77
CA PRO A 14 -9.72 -0.07 2.09
C PRO A 14 -10.44 0.87 3.05
N VAL A 15 -9.76 1.32 4.10
CA VAL A 15 -10.28 2.34 5.01
C VAL A 15 -10.32 3.70 4.29
N THR A 16 -11.52 4.16 3.95
CA THR A 16 -11.75 5.47 3.31
C THR A 16 -12.09 6.57 4.31
N SER A 17 -12.58 6.20 5.49
CA SER A 17 -12.95 7.12 6.57
C SER A 17 -12.48 6.59 7.92
N LEU A 18 -11.66 7.39 8.61
CA LEU A 18 -11.19 7.03 9.95
C LEU A 18 -12.32 7.04 10.97
N VAL A 19 -13.30 7.95 10.84
CA VAL A 19 -14.41 8.01 11.79
C VAL A 19 -15.32 6.79 11.66
N GLU A 20 -15.49 6.25 10.45
CA GLU A 20 -16.28 5.04 10.23
C GLU A 20 -15.69 3.81 10.90
N LEU A 21 -14.37 3.76 11.13
CA LEU A 21 -13.78 2.69 11.94
C LEU A 21 -14.34 2.63 13.35
N SER A 22 -14.83 3.76 13.90
CA SER A 22 -15.48 3.75 15.21
C SER A 22 -16.86 3.09 15.22
N LEU A 23 -17.39 2.70 14.05
CA LEU A 23 -18.64 1.95 13.89
C LEU A 23 -18.41 0.44 13.77
N THR A 24 -17.16 -0.01 13.59
CA THR A 24 -16.84 -1.43 13.54
C THR A 24 -17.06 -2.08 14.91
N PRO A 25 -17.52 -3.35 14.95
CA PRO A 25 -17.77 -4.03 16.22
C PRO A 25 -16.52 -4.18 17.10
N GLU A 26 -15.33 -4.16 16.50
CA GLU A 26 -14.04 -4.22 17.16
C GLU A 26 -13.73 -2.94 17.97
N HIS A 27 -14.24 -1.78 17.52
CA HIS A 27 -14.00 -0.48 18.17
C HIS A 27 -15.11 -0.13 19.16
N ARG A 28 -14.94 -0.52 20.41
CA ARG A 28 -15.97 -0.41 21.46
C ARG A 28 -16.03 0.95 22.15
N ARG A 29 -15.05 1.81 21.91
CA ARG A 29 -14.94 3.16 22.51
C ARG A 29 -15.47 4.24 21.57
N GLY A 30 -15.87 5.39 22.11
CA GLY A 30 -16.34 6.52 21.29
C GLY A 30 -15.27 7.08 20.33
N HIS A 31 -15.71 7.78 19.28
CA HIS A 31 -14.84 8.34 18.22
C HIS A 31 -13.67 9.20 18.74
N GLY A 32 -13.81 9.89 19.88
CA GLY A 32 -12.71 10.70 20.44
C GLY A 32 -11.49 9.87 20.79
N THR A 33 -11.70 8.62 21.22
CA THR A 33 -10.62 7.69 21.57
C THR A 33 -9.87 7.17 20.35
N LEU A 34 -10.48 7.21 19.16
CA LEU A 34 -9.83 6.88 17.90
C LEU A 34 -8.71 7.89 17.61
N TYR A 35 -9.03 9.19 17.64
CA TYR A 35 -8.03 10.24 17.44
C TYR A 35 -6.98 10.25 18.54
N GLN A 36 -7.38 9.96 19.78
CA GLN A 36 -6.43 9.83 20.89
C GLN A 36 -5.45 8.67 20.65
N ALA A 37 -5.95 7.53 20.16
CA ALA A 37 -5.12 6.39 19.77
C ALA A 37 -4.18 6.75 18.62
N LEU A 38 -4.62 7.47 17.59
CA LEU A 38 -3.74 7.91 16.50
C LEU A 38 -2.64 8.87 16.98
N ASN A 39 -2.97 9.81 17.87
CA ASN A 39 -2.02 10.82 18.33
C ASN A 39 -0.99 10.29 19.33
N GLN A 40 -1.40 9.38 20.22
CA GLN A 40 -0.56 8.90 21.33
C GLN A 40 -0.06 7.47 21.12
N GLY A 41 -0.69 6.76 20.18
CA GLY A 41 -0.36 5.39 19.88
C GLY A 41 0.99 5.26 19.22
N ARG A 42 1.68 4.18 19.57
CA ARG A 42 2.90 3.77 18.88
C ARG A 42 2.75 2.35 18.39
N ILE A 43 3.30 2.12 17.21
CA ILE A 43 3.44 0.80 16.61
C ILE A 43 4.93 0.56 16.48
N ASP A 44 5.41 -0.53 17.06
CA ASP A 44 6.74 -1.04 16.79
C ASP A 44 6.73 -1.64 15.38
N THR A 45 7.21 -0.86 14.41
CA THR A 45 7.15 -1.22 12.99
C THR A 45 8.02 -2.42 12.66
N ASP A 46 9.14 -2.62 13.37
CA ASP A 46 10.05 -3.72 13.10
C ASP A 46 9.47 -5.03 13.64
N ARG A 47 8.91 -4.99 14.85
CA ARG A 47 8.15 -6.11 15.39
C ARG A 47 6.96 -6.46 14.52
N PHE A 48 6.20 -5.46 14.08
CA PHE A 48 5.05 -5.66 13.20
C PHE A 48 5.46 -6.31 11.87
N ARG A 49 6.51 -5.80 11.22
CA ARG A 49 7.09 -6.42 10.01
C ARG A 49 7.48 -7.87 10.25
N GLY A 50 8.11 -8.18 11.39
CA GLY A 50 8.48 -9.54 11.75
C GLY A 50 7.28 -10.49 11.90
N ILE A 51 6.16 -10.01 12.44
CA ILE A 51 4.92 -10.80 12.58
C ILE A 51 4.28 -11.06 11.21
N VAL A 52 4.21 -10.03 10.36
CA VAL A 52 3.64 -10.16 9.00
C VAL A 52 4.49 -11.09 8.13
N ALA A 53 5.81 -10.97 8.20
CA ALA A 53 6.73 -11.80 7.41
C ALA A 53 6.72 -13.29 7.78
N ARG A 54 6.14 -13.66 8.94
CA ARG A 54 6.00 -15.05 9.39
C ARG A 54 4.68 -15.71 8.95
N GLN A 55 3.77 -14.94 8.36
CA GLN A 55 2.52 -15.53 7.85
C GLN A 55 2.80 -16.45 6.65
N PRO A 56 2.01 -17.53 6.47
CA PRO A 56 2.14 -18.40 5.31
C PRO A 56 2.04 -17.61 4.01
N ILE A 57 3.02 -17.79 3.12
CA ILE A 57 3.00 -17.16 1.81
C ILE A 57 2.09 -18.00 0.89
N PRO A 58 1.05 -17.40 0.27
CA PRO A 58 0.21 -18.09 -0.70
C PRO A 58 1.04 -18.69 -1.83
N ARG A 59 0.68 -19.90 -2.24
CA ARG A 59 1.29 -20.63 -3.36
C ARG A 59 0.27 -20.83 -4.46
N ASP A 60 0.75 -20.91 -5.70
CA ASP A 60 -0.10 -21.29 -6.83
C ASP A 60 -0.47 -22.79 -6.78
N ASP A 61 -1.30 -23.23 -7.73
CA ASP A 61 -1.75 -24.62 -7.84
C ASP A 61 -0.57 -25.62 -8.02
N ASP A 62 0.59 -25.14 -8.50
CA ASP A 62 1.83 -25.91 -8.65
C ASP A 62 2.71 -25.87 -7.39
N GLY A 63 2.25 -25.25 -6.30
CA GLY A 63 2.98 -25.12 -5.03
C GLY A 63 4.10 -24.08 -5.04
N ARG A 64 4.13 -23.17 -6.02
CA ARG A 64 5.19 -22.18 -6.18
C ARG A 64 4.80 -20.84 -5.58
N VAL A 65 5.81 -20.12 -5.07
CA VAL A 65 5.65 -18.74 -4.61
C VAL A 65 5.80 -17.79 -5.81
N MET A 66 4.82 -16.91 -6.01
CA MET A 66 4.86 -15.85 -7.02
C MET A 66 5.20 -14.51 -6.36
N PRO A 67 6.48 -14.09 -6.33
CA PRO A 67 6.84 -12.82 -5.72
C PRO A 67 6.31 -11.65 -6.56
N ALA A 68 5.64 -10.72 -5.88
CA ALA A 68 5.24 -9.43 -6.43
C ALA A 68 6.13 -8.34 -5.83
N ILE A 69 6.63 -7.43 -6.65
CA ILE A 69 7.36 -6.24 -6.20
C ILE A 69 6.46 -5.06 -6.50
N ASP A 70 6.16 -4.26 -5.48
CA ASP A 70 5.46 -2.99 -5.64
C ASP A 70 6.35 -1.83 -5.19
N ILE A 71 6.32 -0.73 -5.95
CA ILE A 71 6.99 0.52 -5.59
C ILE A 71 5.91 1.61 -5.57
N SER A 72 5.13 1.62 -4.49
CA SER A 72 4.15 2.67 -4.23
C SER A 72 4.78 3.79 -3.40
N HIS A 73 4.59 5.04 -3.85
CA HIS A 73 5.05 6.22 -3.12
C HIS A 73 3.92 6.77 -2.24
N TRP A 74 4.20 6.96 -0.95
CA TRP A 74 3.28 7.67 -0.04
C TRP A 74 3.47 9.18 -0.18
N LEU A 75 2.66 9.78 -1.05
CA LEU A 75 2.74 11.21 -1.30
C LEU A 75 2.22 12.02 -0.11
N ARG A 76 2.98 13.04 0.27
CA ARG A 76 2.59 14.08 1.24
C ARG A 76 2.78 15.44 0.57
N PRO A 77 1.95 15.77 -0.44
CA PRO A 77 2.15 16.99 -1.23
C PRO A 77 2.01 18.27 -0.41
N ASP A 78 1.28 18.21 0.70
CA ASP A 78 1.05 19.33 1.61
C ASP A 78 1.98 19.32 2.85
N ALA A 79 2.96 18.40 2.91
CA ALA A 79 3.95 18.43 3.99
C ALA A 79 5.04 19.47 3.71
N ASP A 80 5.33 20.32 4.69
CA ASP A 80 6.42 21.29 4.62
C ASP A 80 7.75 20.56 4.41
N THR A 81 8.46 20.91 3.34
CA THR A 81 9.80 20.39 3.08
C THR A 81 10.82 21.08 4.00
N SER A 82 11.74 20.30 4.59
CA SER A 82 12.85 20.83 5.41
C SER A 82 13.60 21.95 4.66
N PRO A 83 13.85 23.11 5.31
CA PRO A 83 14.52 24.27 4.69
C PRO A 83 15.91 23.96 4.14
N GLN A 84 16.62 22.97 4.69
CA GLN A 84 17.98 22.60 4.27
C GLN A 84 18.03 21.66 3.05
N ARG A 85 16.90 21.20 2.52
CA ARG A 85 16.88 20.41 1.28
C ARG A 85 16.64 21.32 0.07
N LEU A 86 17.70 21.55 -0.71
CA LEU A 86 17.72 22.33 -1.96
C LEU A 86 16.83 21.76 -3.10
N PHE A 87 16.11 20.66 -2.85
CA PHE A 87 15.15 20.08 -3.79
C PHE A 87 13.74 20.13 -3.18
N ARG A 88 12.96 21.13 -3.58
CA ARG A 88 11.51 21.17 -3.33
C ARG A 88 10.87 20.10 -4.21
N HIS A 89 10.29 19.07 -3.61
CA HIS A 89 9.49 18.11 -4.37
C HIS A 89 8.14 18.76 -4.74
N THR A 90 8.11 19.61 -5.77
CA THR A 90 6.85 20.14 -6.31
C THR A 90 6.14 19.07 -7.12
N TYR A 91 5.02 18.57 -6.62
CA TYR A 91 4.04 17.90 -7.47
C TYR A 91 3.36 18.96 -8.35
N GLY A 92 3.32 18.72 -9.65
CA GLY A 92 2.72 19.63 -10.63
C GLY A 92 1.21 19.76 -10.40
N ARG A 93 0.78 20.76 -9.64
CA ARG A 93 -0.59 21.29 -9.64
C ARG A 93 -0.82 22.04 -10.97
N GLY A 94 -0.85 21.31 -12.08
CA GLY A 94 -1.24 21.83 -13.40
C GLY A 94 -2.60 21.27 -13.79
N LYS A 95 -3.57 22.13 -14.13
CA LYS A 95 -4.88 21.70 -14.63
C LYS A 95 -4.68 20.79 -15.85
N GLY A 96 -5.17 19.55 -15.79
CA GLY A 96 -5.13 18.58 -16.89
C GLY A 96 -3.97 17.58 -16.90
N ARG A 97 -3.10 17.54 -15.88
CA ARG A 97 -2.12 16.45 -15.73
C ARG A 97 -2.66 15.37 -14.79
N PRO A 98 -2.45 14.06 -15.08
CA PRO A 98 -2.90 13.00 -14.20
C PRO A 98 -2.29 13.17 -12.81
N SER A 99 -3.15 13.17 -11.80
CA SER A 99 -2.75 13.21 -10.40
C SER A 99 -1.87 11.97 -10.11
N PRO A 100 -0.67 12.10 -9.53
CA PRO A 100 0.22 10.97 -9.24
C PRO A 100 -0.26 10.09 -8.06
N GLY A 101 -1.57 10.10 -7.78
CA GLY A 101 -2.20 9.34 -6.70
C GLY A 101 -2.67 7.95 -7.11
N ASP A 102 -2.57 7.57 -8.39
CA ASP A 102 -2.90 6.21 -8.79
C ASP A 102 -1.77 5.26 -8.37
N PRO A 103 -2.01 4.30 -7.46
CA PRO A 103 -1.01 3.30 -7.11
C PRO A 103 -0.69 2.50 -8.37
N ARG A 104 0.55 2.64 -8.86
CA ARG A 104 1.05 1.85 -9.98
C ARG A 104 1.63 0.55 -9.44
N LEU A 105 0.77 -0.44 -9.28
CA LEU A 105 1.21 -1.81 -9.03
C LEU A 105 1.74 -2.41 -10.35
N ALA A 106 3.06 -2.50 -10.46
CA ALA A 106 3.74 -3.21 -11.54
C ALA A 106 4.06 -4.65 -11.09
N LEU A 107 3.30 -5.64 -11.56
CA LEU A 107 3.57 -7.04 -11.23
C LEU A 107 4.62 -7.60 -12.19
N LEU A 108 5.84 -7.81 -11.70
CA LEU A 108 6.87 -8.57 -12.42
C LEU A 108 6.65 -10.07 -12.15
N LEU A 109 6.00 -10.76 -13.09
CA LEU A 109 5.79 -12.21 -12.96
C LEU A 109 6.90 -12.97 -13.68
N ARG A 110 7.54 -13.89 -12.95
CA ARG A 110 8.49 -14.86 -13.52
C ARG A 110 7.98 -16.28 -13.26
N ARG A 111 7.27 -16.83 -14.25
CA ARG A 111 6.61 -18.15 -14.17
C ARG A 111 7.59 -19.33 -13.98
N ARG A 112 8.85 -19.19 -14.42
CA ARG A 112 9.90 -20.23 -14.32
C ARG A 112 11.30 -19.63 -14.39
N ALA A 113 12.25 -20.23 -13.68
CA ALA A 113 13.68 -19.98 -13.93
C ALA A 113 14.01 -20.33 -15.40
N GLY A 114 14.59 -19.37 -16.13
CA GLY A 114 14.89 -19.50 -17.56
C GLY A 114 13.83 -18.96 -18.54
N THR A 115 12.64 -18.58 -18.07
CA THR A 115 11.64 -17.87 -18.90
C THR A 115 11.75 -16.37 -18.69
N GLY A 116 11.58 -15.59 -19.77
CA GLY A 116 11.61 -14.13 -19.73
C GLY A 116 10.56 -13.55 -18.76
N SER A 117 10.90 -12.45 -18.10
CA SER A 117 9.99 -11.73 -17.21
C SER A 117 8.89 -11.05 -18.02
N GLN A 118 7.65 -11.10 -17.52
CA GLN A 118 6.55 -10.31 -18.09
C GLN A 118 6.17 -9.22 -17.09
N LEU A 119 6.03 -8.00 -17.60
CA LEU A 119 5.50 -6.85 -16.86
C LEU A 119 4.00 -6.77 -17.11
N LEU A 120 3.20 -6.96 -16.07
CA LEU A 120 1.77 -6.67 -16.10
C LEU A 120 1.53 -5.34 -15.41
N ASP A 121 1.12 -4.33 -16.20
CA ASP A 121 0.67 -3.03 -15.73
C ASP A 121 -0.87 -3.03 -15.72
N ARG A 122 -1.47 -2.84 -14.55
CA ARG A 122 -2.93 -2.83 -14.38
C ARG A 122 -3.59 -1.61 -15.04
N VAL A 123 -2.82 -0.57 -15.41
CA VAL A 123 -3.37 0.67 -16.02
C VAL A 123 -3.68 0.51 -17.52
N ALA A 124 -3.21 -0.55 -18.17
CA ALA A 124 -3.62 -0.85 -19.53
C ALA A 124 -3.85 -2.35 -19.69
N GLY A 125 -5.09 -2.75 -19.99
CA GLY A 125 -5.41 -4.09 -20.49
C GLY A 125 -4.78 -4.37 -21.86
N ARG A 126 -3.45 -4.33 -21.95
CA ARG A 126 -2.66 -4.69 -23.13
C ARG A 126 -1.49 -5.55 -22.67
N CYS A 127 -1.61 -6.85 -22.91
CA CYS A 127 -0.46 -7.74 -22.97
C CYS A 127 0.44 -7.23 -24.11
N ALA A 128 1.60 -6.66 -23.79
CA ALA A 128 2.58 -6.33 -24.82
C ALA A 128 3.18 -7.63 -25.37
N GLY A 129 2.99 -7.85 -26.68
CA GLY A 129 3.53 -8.98 -27.42
C GLY A 129 5.06 -9.02 -27.39
N ARG A 130 5.58 -10.24 -27.50
CA ARG A 130 7.00 -10.62 -27.51
C ARG A 130 7.80 -9.79 -28.55
N PRO A 131 8.95 -9.18 -28.21
CA PRO A 131 9.85 -8.64 -29.23
C PRO A 131 10.44 -9.82 -30.01
N GLY A 132 10.19 -9.85 -31.32
CA GLY A 132 10.73 -10.84 -32.24
C GLY A 132 12.05 -10.39 -32.86
N GLY A 133 12.85 -11.38 -33.26
CA GLY A 133 13.88 -11.31 -34.30
C GLY A 133 15.18 -10.65 -33.90
#